data_AF-A0A0G0UWE5-F1
#
_entry.id   AF-A0A0G0UWE5-F1
#
_cell.length_a   1.000
_cell.length_b   1.000
_cell.length_c   1.000
_cell.angle_alpha   90.00
_cell.angle_beta   90.00
_cell.angle_gamma   90.00
#
_symmetry.space_group_name_H-M   'P 1'
#
loop_
_entity.id
_entity.type
_entity.pdbx_description
1 polymer ?
#
loop_
_entity_poly.entity_id
_entity_poly.type
_entity_poly.pdbx_seq_one_letter_code
_entity_poly.pdbx_strand_id
1 'polypeptide(L)'
;MTVFQGLIIVFILFVLYKAIRRFINKEISIWLMVFWCGFWVVLGLIAIFPIIIESIATFVGVGRGVDLIIYIALFVCFYILFKMSIKQKKNEKDIVDLVRKIALVQAKKKG
;
A
#
# COMPACT_ATOMS: atom_id res chain seq x y z
N MET A 1 21.93 17.86 15.90
CA MET A 1 21.18 17.24 14.80
C MET A 1 20.77 15.85 15.25
N THR A 2 19.51 15.69 15.64
CA THR A 2 19.02 14.42 16.18
C THR A 2 19.09 13.37 15.07
N VAL A 3 19.62 12.18 15.38
CA VAL A 3 19.76 11.04 14.45
C VAL A 3 18.44 10.76 13.68
N PHE A 4 17.32 11.06 14.34
CA PHE A 4 15.97 11.02 13.79
C PHE A 4 15.75 11.91 12.55
N GLN A 5 16.24 13.14 12.54
CA GLN A 5 16.11 14.04 11.39
C GLN A 5 16.93 13.53 10.19
N GLY A 6 18.10 12.95 10.42
CA GLY A 6 18.91 12.33 9.38
C GLY A 6 18.20 11.13 8.73
N LEU A 7 17.56 10.29 9.54
CA LEU A 7 16.77 9.16 9.05
C LEU A 7 15.61 9.59 8.16
N ILE A 8 14.87 10.65 8.54
CA ILE A 8 13.75 11.17 7.75
C ILE A 8 14.22 11.69 6.38
N ILE A 9 15.35 12.40 6.33
CA ILE A 9 15.88 12.96 5.08
C ILE A 9 16.31 11.84 4.12
N VAL A 10 17.06 10.84 4.62
CA VAL A 10 17.45 9.66 3.83
C VAL A 10 16.21 8.92 3.30
N PHE A 11 15.18 8.86 4.12
CA PHE A 11 13.92 8.22 3.77
C PHE A 11 13.15 8.96 2.67
N ILE A 12 13.06 10.30 2.74
CA ILE A 12 12.44 11.14 1.70
C ILE A 12 13.18 10.96 0.37
N LEU A 13 14.52 10.96 0.39
CA LEU A 13 15.34 10.72 -0.79
C LEU A 13 15.10 9.32 -1.39
N PHE A 14 14.98 8.29 -0.55
CA PHE A 14 14.68 6.93 -1.00
C PHE A 14 13.29 6.84 -1.64
N VAL A 15 12.28 7.50 -1.05
CA VAL A 15 10.91 7.55 -1.59
C VAL A 15 10.89 8.26 -2.95
N LEU A 16 11.52 9.42 -3.07
CA LEU A 16 11.65 10.16 -4.32
C LEU A 16 12.33 9.32 -5.40
N TYR A 17 13.45 8.66 -5.06
CA TYR A 17 14.14 7.76 -5.97
C TYR A 17 13.22 6.63 -6.47
N LYS A 18 12.48 6.00 -5.56
CA LYS A 18 11.57 4.88 -5.90
C LYS A 18 10.38 5.34 -6.74
N ALA A 19 9.84 6.54 -6.49
CA ALA A 19 8.76 7.15 -7.25
C ALA A 19 9.22 7.50 -8.68
N ILE A 20 10.40 8.10 -8.83
CA ILE A 20 10.99 8.44 -10.13
C ILE A 20 11.27 7.17 -10.94
N ARG A 21 11.88 6.14 -10.34
CA ARG A 21 12.20 4.88 -11.02
C ARG A 21 10.95 4.16 -11.54
N ARG A 22 9.86 4.23 -10.79
CA ARG A 22 8.56 3.65 -11.16
C ARG A 22 7.82 4.44 -12.24
N PHE A 23 7.99 5.75 -12.27
CA PHE A 23 7.45 6.61 -13.34
C PHE A 23 8.16 6.37 -14.67
N ILE A 24 9.50 6.22 -14.63
CA ILE A 24 10.32 5.95 -15.83
C ILE A 24 9.95 4.60 -16.46
N ASN A 25 9.64 3.59 -15.65
CA ASN A 25 9.29 2.26 -16.16
C ASN A 25 7.87 2.15 -16.75
N LYS A 26 7.03 3.21 -16.70
CA LYS A 26 5.61 3.22 -17.15
C LYS A 26 4.72 2.10 -16.58
N GLU A 27 5.18 1.38 -15.56
CA GLU A 27 4.48 0.25 -14.95
C GLU A 27 3.29 0.70 -14.08
N ILE A 28 3.16 2.00 -13.82
CA ILE A 28 2.27 2.52 -12.78
C ILE A 28 1.44 3.71 -13.29
N SER A 29 0.13 3.65 -13.05
CA SER A 29 -0.79 4.78 -13.27
C SER A 29 -0.41 5.98 -12.39
N ILE A 30 -0.54 7.19 -12.94
CA ILE A 30 -0.26 8.48 -12.27
C ILE A 30 -0.91 8.56 -10.87
N TRP A 31 -2.09 7.96 -10.73
CA TRP A 31 -2.86 7.92 -9.48
C TRP A 31 -2.16 7.13 -8.37
N LEU A 32 -1.53 6.00 -8.70
CA LEU A 32 -0.83 5.18 -7.72
C LEU A 32 0.46 5.88 -7.27
N MET A 33 1.12 6.61 -8.17
CA MET A 33 2.30 7.43 -7.84
C MET A 33 1.94 8.55 -6.86
N VAL A 34 0.87 9.30 -7.14
CA VAL A 34 0.37 10.36 -6.25
C VAL A 34 -0.04 9.79 -4.90
N PHE A 35 -0.76 8.67 -4.88
CA PHE A 35 -1.14 7.99 -3.63
C PHE A 35 0.09 7.57 -2.82
N TRP A 36 1.12 6.99 -3.45
CA TRP A 36 2.33 6.56 -2.77
C TRP A 36 3.14 7.74 -2.23
N CYS A 37 3.33 8.79 -3.02
CA CYS A 37 3.99 10.01 -2.55
C CYS A 37 3.23 10.66 -1.39
N GLY A 38 1.91 10.81 -1.50
CA GLY A 38 1.07 11.38 -0.44
C GLY A 38 1.16 10.58 0.85
N PHE A 39 1.11 9.25 0.79
CA PHE A 39 1.25 8.38 1.95
C PHE A 39 2.57 8.62 2.71
N TRP A 40 3.68 8.74 1.99
CA TRP A 40 4.99 9.00 2.60
C TRP A 40 5.12 10.41 3.18
N VAL A 41 4.55 11.42 2.51
CA VAL A 41 4.51 12.79 3.04
C VAL A 41 3.73 12.84 4.35
N VAL A 42 2.57 12.18 4.42
CA VAL A 42 1.75 12.11 5.64
C VAL A 42 2.50 11.42 6.78
N LEU A 43 3.15 10.28 6.51
CA LEU A 43 3.99 9.61 7.52
C LEU A 43 5.18 10.47 7.98
N GLY A 44 5.81 11.21 7.07
CA GLY A 44 6.88 12.14 7.41
C GLY A 44 6.40 13.28 8.32
N LEU A 45 5.25 13.89 8.02
CA LEU A 45 4.65 14.94 8.85
C LEU A 45 4.29 14.43 10.25
N ILE A 46 3.72 13.23 10.33
CA ILE A 46 3.43 12.51 11.57
C ILE A 46 4.69 12.33 12.42
N ALA A 47 5.82 11.97 11.79
CA ALA A 47 7.08 11.77 12.49
C ALA A 47 7.68 13.09 13.02
N ILE A 48 7.52 14.19 12.29
CA ILE A 48 8.07 15.50 12.67
C ILE A 48 7.22 16.19 13.74
N PHE A 49 5.90 15.99 13.74
CA PHE A 49 4.95 16.63 14.65
C PHE A 49 4.11 15.61 15.44
N PRO A 50 4.69 14.97 16.49
CA PRO A 50 3.99 13.96 17.30
C PRO A 50 2.82 14.53 18.12
N ILE A 51 2.84 15.84 18.40
CA ILE A 51 1.85 16.56 19.23
C ILE A 51 0.41 16.33 18.74
N ILE A 52 0.19 16.28 17.42
CA ILE A 52 -1.14 16.12 16.83
C ILE A 52 -1.69 14.71 17.13
N ILE A 53 -0.81 13.70 17.10
CA ILE A 53 -1.20 12.30 17.30
C ILE A 53 -1.42 12.03 18.79
N GLU A 54 -0.61 12.64 19.65
CA GLU A 54 -0.79 12.55 21.09
C GLU A 54 -2.16 13.11 21.52
N SER A 55 -2.60 14.23 20.93
CA SER A 55 -3.93 14.80 21.23
C SER A 55 -5.10 13.93 20.75
N ILE A 56 -4.93 13.20 19.64
CA ILE A 56 -5.96 12.27 19.14
C ILE A 56 -6.00 11.02 20.02
N ALA A 57 -4.83 10.53 20.46
CA ALA A 57 -4.75 9.33 21.28
C ALA A 57 -5.30 9.54 22.70
N THR A 58 -5.10 10.71 23.30
CA THR A 58 -5.74 11.05 24.58
C THR A 58 -7.27 11.12 24.47
N PHE A 59 -7.81 11.58 23.35
CA PHE A 59 -9.26 11.56 23.08
C PHE A 59 -9.81 10.13 22.91
N VAL A 60 -9.06 9.25 22.25
CA VAL A 60 -9.43 7.84 22.05
C VAL A 60 -9.16 6.98 23.30
N GLY A 61 -8.48 7.52 24.32
CA GLY A 61 -8.16 6.83 25.57
C GLY A 61 -6.92 5.93 25.52
N VAL A 62 -6.05 6.11 24.51
CA VAL A 62 -4.79 5.38 24.36
C VAL A 62 -3.64 6.27 24.82
N GLY A 63 -2.87 5.84 25.82
CA GLY A 63 -1.83 6.65 26.45
C GLY A 63 -0.64 7.02 25.54
N ARG A 64 -0.52 6.44 24.34
CA ARG A 64 0.54 6.73 23.37
C ARG A 64 -0.02 6.86 21.96
N GLY A 65 0.27 8.00 21.31
CA GLY A 65 -0.12 8.30 19.94
C GLY A 65 0.29 7.24 18.90
N VAL A 66 1.49 6.71 19.06
CA VAL A 66 2.07 5.72 18.14
C VAL A 66 1.29 4.40 18.17
N ASP A 67 0.84 3.95 19.33
CA ASP A 67 0.15 2.66 19.48
C ASP A 67 -1.20 2.68 18.76
N LEU A 68 -1.91 3.81 18.81
CA LEU A 68 -3.15 4.00 18.05
C LEU A 68 -2.93 3.87 16.54
N ILE A 69 -1.87 4.50 16.01
CA ILE A 69 -1.51 4.39 14.59
C ILE A 69 -1.18 2.94 14.23
N ILE A 70 -0.44 2.23 15.07
CA ILE A 70 -0.07 0.83 14.83
C ILE A 70 -1.33 -0.04 14.78
N TYR A 71 -2.28 0.13 15.68
CA TYR A 71 -3.54 -0.63 15.65
C TYR A 71 -4.33 -0.36 14.38
N ILE A 72 -4.51 0.91 13.99
CA ILE A 72 -5.23 1.28 12.77
C ILE A 72 -4.51 0.69 11.54
N ALA A 73 -3.19 0.81 11.47
CA ALA A 73 -2.40 0.28 10.37
C ALA A 73 -2.52 -1.25 10.28
N LEU A 74 -2.53 -1.95 11.42
CA LEU A 74 -2.70 -3.39 11.49
C LEU A 74 -4.09 -3.81 10.99
N PHE A 75 -5.16 -3.16 11.45
CA PHE A 75 -6.52 -3.39 10.95
C PHE A 75 -6.64 -3.17 9.45
N VAL A 76 -6.14 -2.04 8.95
CA VAL A 76 -6.16 -1.71 7.52
C VAL A 76 -5.34 -2.71 6.71
N CYS A 77 -4.17 -3.12 7.22
CA CYS A 77 -3.32 -4.12 6.58
C CYS A 77 -4.04 -5.47 6.46
N PHE A 78 -4.62 -5.97 7.54
CA PHE A 78 -5.41 -7.20 7.54
C PHE A 78 -6.59 -7.12 6.55
N TYR A 79 -7.31 -6.00 6.52
CA TYR A 79 -8.40 -5.78 5.57
C TYR A 79 -7.91 -5.82 4.10
N ILE A 80 -6.80 -5.16 3.80
CA ILE A 80 -6.21 -5.15 2.45
C ILE A 80 -5.75 -6.56 2.06
N LEU A 81 -5.08 -7.27 2.95
CA LEU A 81 -4.64 -8.65 2.73
C LEU A 81 -5.84 -9.56 2.43
N PHE A 82 -6.89 -9.48 3.24
CA PHE A 82 -8.11 -10.24 3.04
C PHE A 82 -8.77 -9.95 1.68
N LYS A 83 -8.92 -8.67 1.34
CA LYS A 83 -9.48 -8.24 0.05
C LYS A 83 -8.62 -8.72 -1.13
N MET A 84 -7.30 -8.67 -0.97
CA MET A 84 -6.35 -9.15 -1.98
C MET A 84 -6.48 -10.66 -2.18
N SER A 85 -6.60 -11.45 -1.10
CA SER A 85 -6.81 -12.90 -1.19
C SER A 85 -8.11 -13.26 -1.92
N ILE A 86 -9.20 -12.54 -1.66
CA ILE A 86 -10.47 -12.75 -2.39
C ILE A 86 -10.29 -12.46 -3.88
N LYS A 87 -9.64 -11.34 -4.22
CA LYS A 87 -9.41 -10.97 -5.62
C LYS A 87 -8.49 -11.97 -6.33
N GLN A 88 -7.48 -12.48 -5.64
CA GLN A 88 -6.58 -13.49 -6.17
C GLN A 88 -7.33 -14.79 -6.49
N LYS A 89 -8.19 -15.28 -5.58
CA LYS A 89 -9.04 -16.45 -5.84
C LYS A 89 -9.99 -16.25 -7.04
N LYS A 90 -10.55 -15.04 -7.18
CA LYS A 90 -11.39 -14.71 -8.34
C LYS A 90 -10.57 -14.78 -9.64
N ASN A 91 -9.38 -14.19 -9.65
CA ASN A 91 -8.51 -14.22 -10.82
C ASN A 91 -8.11 -15.66 -11.19
N GLU A 92 -7.79 -16.52 -10.22
CA GLU A 92 -7.51 -17.94 -10.47
C GLU A 92 -8.69 -18.64 -11.13
N LYS A 93 -9.91 -18.42 -10.63
CA LYS A 93 -11.12 -18.99 -11.24
C LYS A 93 -11.33 -18.49 -12.66
N ASP A 94 -11.18 -17.19 -12.90
CA ASP A 94 -11.33 -16.59 -14.23
C ASP A 94 -10.31 -17.17 -15.23
N ILE A 95 -9.07 -17.43 -14.79
CA ILE A 95 -8.04 -18.10 -15.59
C ILE A 95 -8.44 -19.54 -15.91
N VAL A 96 -8.90 -20.32 -14.92
CA VAL A 96 -9.35 -21.70 -15.12
C VAL A 96 -10.51 -21.77 -16.12
N ASP A 97 -11.50 -20.90 -15.99
CA ASP A 97 -12.65 -20.84 -16.90
C ASP A 97 -12.23 -20.44 -18.32
N LEU A 98 -11.27 -19.52 -18.46
CA LEU A 98 -10.72 -19.12 -19.76
C LEU A 98 -10.00 -20.30 -20.45
N VAL A 99 -9.12 -21.01 -19.73
CA VAL A 99 -8.40 -22.18 -20.25
C VAL A 99 -9.38 -23.28 -20.68
N ARG A 100 -10.43 -23.54 -19.88
CA ARG A 100 -11.46 -24.53 -20.22
C ARG A 100 -12.20 -24.19 -21.51
N LYS A 101 -12.59 -22.92 -21.68
CA LYS A 101 -13.23 -22.44 -22.92
C LYS A 101 -12.31 -22.62 -24.13
N ILE A 102 -11.02 -22.27 -23.98
CA ILE A 102 -10.03 -22.44 -25.05
C ILE A 102 -9.89 -23.93 -25.44
N ALA A 103 -9.81 -24.84 -24.46
CA ALA A 103 -9.70 -26.27 -24.72
C ALA A 103 -10.92 -26.84 -25.46
N LEU A 104 -12.13 -26.45 -25.07
CA LEU A 104 -13.37 -26.88 -25.74
C LEU A 104 -13.45 -26.38 -27.19
N VAL A 105 -13.07 -25.12 -27.44
CA VAL A 105 -13.02 -24.55 -28.79
C VAL A 105 -12.00 -25.30 -29.66
N GLN A 106 -10.82 -25.63 -29.12
CA GLN A 106 -9.81 -26.38 -29.85
C GLN A 106 -10.25 -27.82 -30.15
N ALA A 107 -10.94 -28.48 -29.21
CA ALA A 107 -11.48 -29.82 -29.42
C ALA A 107 -12.52 -29.86 -30.55
N LYS A 108 -13.44 -28.87 -30.59
CA LYS A 108 -14.45 -28.76 -31.65
C LYS A 108 -13.87 -28.45 -33.04
N LYS A 109 -12.68 -27.85 -33.11
CA LYS A 109 -12.02 -27.50 -34.39
C LYS A 109 -11.21 -28.66 -34.98
N LYS A 110 -10.95 -29.71 -34.20
CA LYS A 110 -10.16 -30.90 -34.61
C LYS A 110 -11.02 -32.11 -35.02
N GLY A 111 -12.34 -32.07 -34.77
CA GLY A 111 -13.31 -33.05 -35.28
C GLY A 111 -14.13 -32.44 -36.41
#